data_AF-A0AAJ5V1C1-F1
#
_entry.id   AF-A0AAJ5V1C1-F1
#
_cell.length_a   1.000
_cell.length_b   1.000
_cell.length_c   1.000
_cell.angle_alpha   90.00
_cell.angle_beta   90.00
_cell.angle_gamma   90.00
#
_symmetry.space_group_name_H-M   'P 1'
#
loop_
_entity.id
_entity.type
_entity.pdbx_description
1 polymer ?
#
loop_
_entity_poly.entity_id
_entity_poly.type
_entity_poly.pdbx_seq_one_letter_code
_entity_poly.pdbx_strand_id
1 'polypeptide(L)'
;MMEPRPRKLKSNDLVLFLDYDGVLHPDAVYRTKHGLELRAPGEMMMHAHILTSLLQDFPDVRIVLSTSWARLLGYSRAKAALPVELQARVLSATWHSRMTRSPIEGYDSWSRHEQIRAAVTRAGITRWLAIDDDPDQPTILGGRR
;
A
#
# COMPACT_ATOMS: atom_id res chain seq x y z
N MET A 1 -6.91 0.24 29.97
CA MET A 1 -5.55 0.21 29.39
C MET A 1 -5.55 1.09 28.15
N MET A 2 -4.75 2.15 28.08
CA MET A 2 -4.67 2.98 26.88
C MET A 2 -3.83 2.25 25.82
N GLU A 3 -4.36 2.09 24.61
CA GLU A 3 -3.55 1.61 23.50
C GLU A 3 -2.37 2.57 23.25
N PRO A 4 -1.15 2.07 23.03
CA PRO A 4 -0.02 2.94 22.71
C PRO A 4 -0.33 3.73 21.44
N ARG A 5 0.00 5.03 21.44
CA ARG A 5 -0.20 5.87 20.25
C ARG A 5 0.56 5.26 19.07
N PRO A 6 -0.05 5.22 17.86
CA PRO A 6 0.60 4.66 16.69
C PRO A 6 1.92 5.39 16.42
N ARG A 7 3.00 4.61 16.28
CA ARG A 7 4.34 5.11 15.94
C ARG A 7 4.27 5.86 14.60
N LYS A 8 4.79 7.09 14.57
CA LYS A 8 5.00 7.84 13.32
C LYS A 8 6.30 7.39 12.65
N LEU A 9 6.31 7.43 11.31
CA LEU A 9 7.51 7.25 10.50
C LEU A 9 8.56 8.29 10.86
N LYS A 10 9.82 7.86 10.98
CA LYS A 10 10.99 8.69 11.18
C LYS A 10 11.86 8.71 9.93
N SER A 11 12.67 9.75 9.78
CA SER A 11 13.57 9.92 8.62
C SER A 11 14.47 8.71 8.34
N ASN A 12 14.96 8.04 9.39
CA ASN A 12 15.89 6.92 9.28
C ASN A 12 15.22 5.53 9.35
N ASP A 13 13.88 5.46 9.32
CA ASP A 13 13.19 4.17 9.23
C ASP A 13 13.50 3.50 7.88
N LEU A 14 13.65 2.17 7.87
CA LEU A 14 13.70 1.37 6.65
C LEU A 14 12.28 1.15 6.14
N VAL A 15 11.91 1.78 5.02
CA VAL A 15 10.53 1.79 4.54
C VAL A 15 10.37 0.95 3.27
N LEU A 16 9.43 0.01 3.32
CA LEU A 16 8.93 -0.71 2.15
C LEU A 16 7.58 -0.10 1.75
N PHE A 17 7.51 0.50 0.56
CA PHE A 17 6.25 0.81 -0.11
C PHE A 17 5.76 -0.44 -0.82
N LEU A 18 4.54 -0.87 -0.52
CA LEU A 18 4.03 -2.17 -0.97
C LEU A 18 2.69 -2.01 -1.70
N ASP A 19 2.64 -2.44 -2.97
CA ASP A 19 1.38 -2.74 -3.65
C ASP A 19 0.94 -4.19 -3.42
N TYR A 20 -0.31 -4.47 -3.80
CA TYR A 20 -0.96 -5.76 -3.65
C TYR A 20 -1.23 -6.40 -5.02
N ASP A 21 -1.94 -5.70 -5.89
CA ASP A 21 -2.27 -6.18 -7.24
C ASP A 21 -0.96 -6.32 -8.04
N GLY A 22 -0.78 -7.43 -8.76
CA GLY A 22 0.47 -7.79 -9.45
C GLY A 22 1.68 -8.11 -8.58
N VAL A 23 1.61 -7.88 -7.26
CA VAL A 23 2.71 -8.09 -6.31
C VAL A 23 2.44 -9.27 -5.38
N LEU A 24 1.38 -9.18 -4.57
CA LEU A 24 1.02 -10.21 -3.58
C LEU A 24 0.04 -11.25 -4.14
N HIS A 25 -0.55 -10.96 -5.30
CA HIS A 25 -1.44 -11.80 -6.10
C HIS A 25 -1.48 -11.28 -7.54
N PRO A 26 -2.11 -11.98 -8.50
CA PRO A 26 -2.21 -11.50 -9.88
C PRO A 26 -2.96 -10.17 -10.02
N ASP A 27 -2.54 -9.30 -10.95
CA ASP A 27 -3.21 -8.03 -11.27
C ASP A 27 -4.54 -8.25 -12.04
N ALA A 28 -5.54 -8.76 -11.32
CA ALA A 28 -6.87 -9.04 -11.86
C ALA A 28 -7.95 -8.89 -10.77
N VAL A 29 -7.76 -7.93 -9.86
CA VAL A 29 -8.70 -7.67 -8.76
C VAL A 29 -9.68 -6.58 -9.15
N TYR A 30 -10.96 -6.92 -9.08
CA TYR A 30 -12.04 -6.01 -9.47
C TYR A 30 -12.98 -5.74 -8.31
N ARG A 31 -13.46 -4.50 -8.23
CA ARG A 31 -14.50 -4.13 -7.28
C ARG A 31 -15.87 -4.55 -7.79
N THR A 32 -16.58 -5.33 -6.99
CA THR A 32 -17.95 -5.77 -7.23
C THR A 32 -18.90 -5.25 -6.15
N LYS A 33 -20.19 -5.55 -6.27
CA LYS A 33 -21.19 -5.28 -5.23
C LYS A 33 -20.95 -6.08 -3.93
N HIS A 34 -20.14 -7.14 -3.99
CA HIS A 34 -19.87 -8.02 -2.85
C HIS A 34 -18.50 -7.79 -2.21
N GLY A 35 -17.65 -6.95 -2.81
CA GLY A 35 -16.29 -6.70 -2.33
C GLY A 35 -15.29 -6.71 -3.47
N LEU A 36 -14.03 -6.99 -3.14
CA LEU A 36 -13.00 -7.22 -4.14
C LEU A 36 -12.98 -8.69 -4.55
N GLU A 37 -12.79 -8.96 -5.83
CA GLU A 37 -12.81 -10.30 -6.42
C GLU A 37 -11.62 -10.45 -7.38
N LEU A 38 -10.83 -11.52 -7.18
CA LEU A 38 -9.77 -11.90 -8.12
C LEU A 38 -10.36 -12.69 -9.29
N ARG A 39 -10.08 -12.24 -10.51
CA ARG A 39 -10.54 -12.86 -11.76
C ARG A 39 -9.38 -13.45 -12.56
N ALA A 40 -8.48 -14.13 -11.86
CA ALA A 40 -7.38 -14.89 -12.43
C ALA A 40 -7.14 -16.17 -11.59
N PRO A 41 -6.46 -17.19 -12.13
CA PRO A 41 -6.04 -18.35 -11.34
C PRO A 41 -5.18 -17.93 -10.14
N GLY A 42 -5.50 -18.45 -8.95
CA GLY A 42 -4.80 -18.14 -7.72
C GLY A 42 -5.74 -17.70 -6.60
N GLU A 43 -5.15 -17.09 -5.56
CA GLU A 43 -5.87 -16.61 -4.38
C GLU A 43 -5.39 -15.21 -3.99
N MET A 44 -6.25 -14.45 -3.32
CA MET A 44 -5.89 -13.15 -2.76
C MET A 44 -4.71 -13.31 -1.79
N MET A 45 -3.70 -12.45 -1.90
CA MET A 45 -2.50 -12.48 -1.04
C MET A 45 -1.69 -13.78 -1.10
N MET A 46 -1.84 -14.62 -2.13
CA MET A 46 -1.18 -15.92 -2.21
C MET A 46 0.36 -15.85 -2.09
N HIS A 47 1.00 -14.74 -2.49
CA HIS A 47 2.45 -14.55 -2.40
C HIS A 47 2.90 -13.85 -1.11
N ALA A 48 1.99 -13.42 -0.24
CA ALA A 48 2.33 -12.69 0.98
C ALA A 48 3.24 -13.48 1.93
N HIS A 49 3.13 -14.81 1.95
CA HIS A 49 4.00 -15.68 2.76
C HIS A 49 5.49 -15.57 2.38
N ILE A 50 5.79 -15.31 1.10
CA ILE A 50 7.17 -15.11 0.62
C ILE A 50 7.75 -13.84 1.25
N LEU A 51 7.00 -12.73 1.16
CA LEU A 51 7.41 -11.46 1.76
C LEU A 51 7.51 -11.57 3.28
N THR A 52 6.57 -12.24 3.95
CA THR A 52 6.63 -12.49 5.39
C THR A 52 7.92 -13.19 5.78
N SER A 53 8.31 -14.24 5.05
CA SER A 53 9.52 -15.02 5.31
C SER A 53 10.78 -14.18 5.10
N LEU A 54 10.87 -13.45 3.98
CA LEU A 54 12.01 -12.56 3.70
C LEU A 54 12.18 -11.47 4.77
N LEU A 55 11.09 -10.89 5.25
CA LEU A 55 11.15 -9.83 6.26
C LEU A 55 11.51 -10.34 7.67
N GLN A 56 11.62 -11.65 7.89
CA GLN A 56 12.17 -12.19 9.14
C GLN A 56 13.64 -11.77 9.32
N ASP A 57 14.41 -11.74 8.24
CA ASP A 57 15.81 -11.31 8.24
C ASP A 57 15.96 -9.77 8.34
N PHE A 58 14.86 -9.03 8.15
CA PHE A 58 14.82 -7.57 8.18
C PHE A 58 13.73 -7.04 9.15
N PRO A 59 13.88 -7.24 10.48
CA PRO A 59 12.86 -6.90 11.47
C PRO A 59 12.56 -5.40 11.57
N ASP A 60 13.51 -4.54 11.17
CA ASP A 60 13.37 -3.09 11.23
C ASP A 60 12.57 -2.49 10.06
N VAL A 61 12.32 -3.28 9.01
CA VAL A 61 11.55 -2.82 7.84
C VAL A 61 10.09 -2.56 8.24
N ARG A 62 9.63 -1.36 7.91
CA ARG A 62 8.26 -0.90 8.12
C ARG A 62 7.56 -0.74 6.78
N ILE A 63 6.29 -1.09 6.77
CA ILE A 63 5.48 -1.07 5.54
C ILE A 63 4.66 0.21 5.48
N VAL A 64 4.69 0.84 4.32
CA VAL A 64 3.73 1.86 3.90
C VAL A 64 2.93 1.29 2.75
N LEU A 65 1.61 1.21 2.92
CA LEU A 65 0.74 0.72 1.86
C LEU A 65 0.75 1.71 0.70
N SER A 66 1.11 1.22 -0.47
CA SER A 66 1.14 1.97 -1.71
C SER A 66 0.27 1.21 -2.70
N THR A 67 -1.03 1.17 -2.42
CA THR A 67 -1.98 0.33 -3.16
C THR A 67 -3.30 1.08 -3.36
N SER A 68 -3.94 0.84 -4.51
CA SER A 68 -5.27 1.37 -4.85
C SER A 68 -6.32 0.99 -3.79
N TRP A 69 -6.12 -0.12 -3.08
CA TRP A 69 -7.01 -0.60 -2.02
C TRP A 69 -7.15 0.39 -0.87
N ALA A 70 -6.08 1.12 -0.54
CA ALA A 70 -6.13 2.14 0.52
C ALA A 70 -7.11 3.25 0.15
N ARG A 71 -7.17 3.63 -1.13
CA ARG A 71 -8.12 4.62 -1.68
C ARG A 71 -9.54 4.04 -1.76
N LEU A 72 -9.68 2.82 -2.26
CA LEU A 72 -10.98 2.19 -2.53
C LEU A 72 -11.72 1.73 -1.26
N LEU A 73 -10.98 1.15 -0.29
CA LEU A 73 -11.55 0.53 0.92
C LEU A 73 -11.28 1.33 2.20
N GLY A 74 -10.27 2.20 2.16
CA GLY A 74 -9.72 2.88 3.33
C GLY A 74 -8.55 2.12 3.95
N TYR A 75 -7.65 2.86 4.63
CA TYR A 75 -6.43 2.35 5.26
C TYR A 75 -6.65 1.09 6.12
N SER A 76 -7.63 1.11 7.04
CA SER A 76 -7.82 -0.01 7.96
C SER A 76 -8.19 -1.32 7.26
N ARG A 77 -9.02 -1.25 6.20
CA ARG A 77 -9.42 -2.44 5.44
C ARG A 77 -8.31 -2.94 4.53
N ALA A 78 -7.59 -2.02 3.88
CA ALA A 78 -6.41 -2.38 3.08
C ALA A 78 -5.34 -3.05 3.96
N LYS A 79 -5.09 -2.52 5.15
CA LYS A 79 -4.19 -3.14 6.13
C LYS A 79 -4.70 -4.52 6.55
N ALA A 80 -5.97 -4.64 6.92
CA ALA A 80 -6.55 -5.89 7.40
C ALA A 80 -6.56 -7.03 6.36
N ALA A 81 -6.36 -6.72 5.08
CA ALA A 81 -6.23 -7.73 4.03
C ALA A 81 -4.91 -8.52 4.07
N LEU A 82 -3.86 -7.98 4.69
CA LEU A 82 -2.56 -8.65 4.81
C LEU A 82 -2.60 -9.76 5.87
N PRO A 83 -1.69 -10.76 5.81
CA PRO A 83 -1.39 -11.63 6.96
C PRO A 83 -0.95 -10.84 8.19
N VAL A 84 -1.26 -11.33 9.39
CA VAL A 84 -1.07 -10.62 10.67
C VAL A 84 0.39 -10.15 10.87
N GLU A 85 1.35 -10.92 10.38
CA GLU A 85 2.78 -10.65 10.46
C GLU A 85 3.18 -9.39 9.66
N LEU A 86 2.60 -9.23 8.46
CA LEU A 86 2.80 -8.04 7.64
C LEU A 86 1.99 -6.87 8.19
N GLN A 87 0.76 -7.10 8.67
CA GLN A 87 -0.05 -6.06 9.31
C GLN A 87 0.70 -5.38 10.47
N ALA A 88 1.38 -6.16 11.31
CA ALA A 88 2.17 -5.65 12.44
C ALA A 88 3.29 -4.68 12.01
N ARG A 89 3.72 -4.76 10.76
CA ARG A 89 4.76 -3.90 10.17
C ARG A 89 4.21 -2.66 9.49
N VAL A 90 2.90 -2.60 9.18
CA VAL A 90 2.26 -1.46 8.51
C VAL A 90 2.12 -0.26 9.48
N LEU A 91 2.76 0.85 9.11
CA LEU A 91 2.70 2.12 9.83
C LEU A 91 1.81 3.18 9.16
N SER A 92 1.71 3.16 7.82
CA SER A 92 1.05 4.23 7.07
C SER A 92 0.58 3.74 5.70
N ALA A 93 -0.01 4.66 4.91
CA ALA A 93 -0.27 4.48 3.49
C ALA A 93 0.10 5.76 2.72
N THR A 94 0.31 5.68 1.41
CA THR A 94 0.49 6.87 0.56
C THR A 94 -0.80 7.70 0.53
N TRP A 95 -1.96 7.04 0.52
CA TRP A 95 -3.27 7.65 0.66
C TRP A 95 -3.84 7.54 2.09
N HIS A 96 -4.39 8.64 2.61
CA HIS A 96 -5.11 8.65 3.88
C HIS A 96 -6.47 9.30 3.75
N SER A 97 -7.46 8.82 4.50
CA SER A 97 -8.80 9.42 4.54
C SER A 97 -8.81 10.89 4.99
N ARG A 98 -7.76 11.39 5.65
CA ARG A 98 -7.61 12.82 5.94
C ARG A 98 -7.37 13.66 4.68
N MET A 99 -6.85 13.07 3.60
CA MET A 99 -6.72 13.71 2.29
C MET A 99 -8.08 13.96 1.64
N THR A 100 -9.19 13.32 2.05
CA THR A 100 -10.51 13.74 1.56
C THR A 100 -10.94 15.10 2.13
N ARG A 101 -10.35 15.53 3.26
CA ARG A 101 -10.64 16.82 3.91
C ARG A 101 -9.73 17.95 3.47
N SER A 102 -8.58 17.61 2.87
CA SER A 102 -7.65 18.56 2.24
C SER A 102 -7.05 17.83 1.03
N PRO A 103 -7.80 17.78 -0.08
CA PRO A 103 -7.36 17.09 -1.28
C PRO A 103 -6.07 17.73 -1.80
N ILE A 104 -5.10 16.90 -2.13
CA ILE A 104 -4.00 17.33 -3.00
C ILE A 104 -4.57 17.28 -4.41
N GLU A 105 -4.68 18.45 -5.04
CA GLU A 105 -5.21 18.57 -6.40
C GLU A 105 -4.42 17.68 -7.36
N GLY A 106 -5.11 16.91 -8.19
CA GLY A 106 -4.48 15.99 -9.13
C GLY A 106 -3.86 14.71 -8.53
N TYR A 107 -3.98 14.44 -7.22
CA TYR A 107 -3.37 13.24 -6.63
C TYR A 107 -3.85 11.92 -7.27
N ASP A 108 -5.12 11.86 -7.67
CA ASP A 108 -5.69 10.68 -8.33
C ASP A 108 -5.15 10.50 -9.77
N SER A 109 -4.50 11.51 -10.37
CA SER A 109 -3.83 11.41 -11.67
C SER A 109 -2.32 11.20 -11.56
N TRP A 110 -1.78 11.16 -10.33
CA TRP A 110 -0.37 10.91 -10.11
C TRP A 110 -0.03 9.44 -10.36
N SER A 111 1.13 9.20 -10.97
CA SER A 111 1.70 7.87 -11.02
C SER A 111 2.00 7.36 -9.60
N ARG A 112 2.13 6.05 -9.47
CA ARG A 112 2.51 5.44 -8.21
C ARG A 112 3.84 5.97 -7.68
N HIS A 113 4.83 6.12 -8.55
CA HIS A 113 6.11 6.75 -8.22
C HIS A 113 5.92 8.16 -7.66
N GLU A 114 5.11 9.02 -8.28
CA GLU A 114 4.86 10.38 -7.81
C GLU A 114 4.25 10.39 -6.40
N GLN A 115 3.29 9.51 -6.13
CA GLN A 115 2.66 9.37 -4.81
C GLN A 115 3.68 8.96 -3.73
N ILE A 116 4.55 7.98 -4.05
CA ILE A 116 5.63 7.54 -3.16
C ILE A 116 6.62 8.68 -2.92
N ARG A 117 7.07 9.37 -3.98
CA ARG A 117 8.02 10.49 -3.89
C ARG A 117 7.47 11.61 -3.01
N ALA A 118 6.21 11.97 -3.15
CA ALA A 118 5.58 12.95 -2.28
C ALA A 118 5.53 12.50 -0.81
N ALA A 119 5.22 11.22 -0.55
CA ALA A 119 5.21 10.66 0.79
C ALA A 119 6.61 10.68 1.44
N VAL A 120 7.63 10.26 0.70
CA VAL A 120 9.05 10.26 1.11
C VAL A 120 9.52 11.67 1.43
N THR A 121 9.31 12.62 0.52
CA THR A 121 9.71 14.03 0.72
C THR A 121 9.04 14.64 1.94
N ARG A 122 7.72 14.45 2.09
CA ARG A 122 6.95 15.00 3.22
C ARG A 122 7.39 14.42 4.57
N ALA A 123 7.78 13.15 4.60
CA ALA A 123 8.20 12.47 5.83
C ALA A 123 9.71 12.52 6.09
N GLY A 124 10.50 13.05 5.14
CA GLY A 124 11.97 13.07 5.20
C GLY A 124 12.59 11.67 5.23
N ILE A 125 11.93 10.67 4.64
CA ILE A 125 12.43 9.28 4.59
C ILE A 125 13.61 9.22 3.62
N THR A 126 14.72 8.61 4.01
CA THR A 126 15.91 8.51 3.15
C THR A 126 16.26 7.10 2.74
N ARG A 127 15.69 6.09 3.41
CA ARG A 127 15.97 4.66 3.16
C ARG A 127 14.69 3.93 2.83
N TRP A 128 14.41 3.79 1.54
CA TRP A 128 13.18 3.14 1.09
C TRP A 128 13.37 2.29 -0.16
N LEU A 129 12.47 1.32 -0.30
CA LEU A 129 12.28 0.47 -1.47
C LEU A 129 10.78 0.46 -1.79
N ALA A 130 10.43 0.29 -3.06
CA ALA A 130 9.08 -0.04 -3.48
C ALA A 130 9.06 -1.44 -4.12
N ILE A 131 8.05 -2.24 -3.78
CA ILE A 131 7.69 -3.44 -4.55
C ILE A 131 6.32 -3.15 -5.15
N ASP A 132 6.31 -3.03 -6.46
CA ASP A 132 5.21 -2.49 -7.26
C ASP A 132 5.29 -3.10 -8.67
N ASP A 133 4.16 -3.33 -9.30
CA ASP A 133 4.06 -3.84 -10.67
C ASP A 133 3.73 -2.73 -11.70
N ASP A 134 3.38 -1.52 -11.24
CA ASP A 134 3.06 -0.37 -12.11
C ASP A 134 4.32 0.10 -12.87
N PRO A 135 4.35 0.02 -14.22
CA PRO A 135 5.52 0.36 -15.03
C PRO A 135 5.72 1.87 -15.25
N ASP A 136 5.41 2.73 -14.27
CA ASP A 136 5.51 4.20 -14.35
C ASP A 136 4.65 4.82 -15.47
N GLN A 137 3.36 4.48 -15.55
CA GLN A 137 2.40 5.25 -16.36
C GLN A 137 1.35 5.90 -15.45
N PRO A 138 0.96 7.18 -15.67
CA PRO A 138 -0.15 7.74 -14.93
C PRO A 138 -1.38 6.86 -15.18
N THR A 139 -1.93 6.28 -14.10
CA THR A 139 -3.16 5.51 -14.19
C THR A 139 -4.24 6.44 -14.72
N ILE A 140 -4.49 6.39 -16.03
CA ILE A 140 -5.69 6.98 -16.59
C ILE A 140 -6.81 6.16 -15.98
N LEU A 141 -7.49 6.71 -14.98
CA LEU A 141 -8.77 6.21 -14.48
C LEU A 141 -9.77 6.36 -15.63
N GLY A 142 -9.75 5.40 -16.55
CA GLY A 142 -10.38 5.48 -17.85
C GLY A 142 -11.11 4.20 -18.18
N GLY A 143 -12.41 4.20 -17.89
CA GLY A 143 -13.38 3.43 -18.66
C GLY A 143 -13.90 2.19 -17.97
N ARG A 144 -15.20 2.21 -17.68
CA ARG A 144 -16.01 1.00 -17.63
C ARG A 144 -15.71 0.17 -18.88
N ARG A 145 -15.28 -1.07 -18.71
CA ARG A 145 -15.64 -2.18 -19.59
C ARG A 145 -16.08 -3.33 -18.72
#